data_AF-A0A955PQ07-F1
#
_entry.id   AF-A0A955PQ07-F1
#
_cell.length_a   1.000
_cell.length_b   1.000
_cell.length_c   1.000
_cell.angle_alpha   90.00
_cell.angle_beta   90.00
_cell.angle_gamma   90.00
#
_symmetry.space_group_name_H-M   'P 1'
#
loop_
_entity.id
_entity.type
_entity.pdbx_description
1 polymer ?
#
loop_
_entity_poly.entity_id
_entity_poly.type
_entity_poly.pdbx_seq_one_letter_code
_entity_poly.pdbx_strand_id
1 'polypeptide(L)'
;DAILRDLDSKEAQFQEQKVLGKNTFEEFLILIEQGMEEAEALKTEIKNWETEVTPLLTNEEGKFLSADRNSAESVHLLFKSMEEISMNDVERLAKSFDSMRRSVREVIDKIDRVGPPRDSLASEMLERITSKIEETRESMDRVSTVRRSVQRLLQKAKKRGGIGSETLQSVFNDIEAERLLQIAGERERILYDADLENTRHKAASEISVVQGEIDEMIKEIRRLRNQKEDELEYERLVAKAKSQEVRQRLAPFLTPGRAGLPDRETLEEYPHWGMWPPLDKLAPVSVANLHSLGALKPTDEGCQLLWEVATHFRNDRPKWTIYFDTEEDREWVRESQALLIELAPIFQELEMLRY
;
A
#
# COMPACT_ATOMS: atom_id res chain seq x y z
N ASP A 1 -22.51 73.58 -11.74
CA ASP A 1 -21.15 73.65 -12.32
C ASP A 1 -20.31 72.41 -12.08
N ALA A 2 -20.01 72.02 -10.83
CA ALA A 2 -19.18 70.83 -10.57
C ALA A 2 -19.75 69.51 -11.14
N ILE A 3 -21.07 69.29 -11.01
CA ILE A 3 -21.76 68.10 -11.54
C ILE A 3 -21.71 68.05 -13.07
N LEU A 4 -21.89 69.19 -13.75
CA LEU A 4 -21.84 69.25 -15.21
C LEU A 4 -20.43 68.95 -15.73
N ARG A 5 -19.39 69.49 -15.09
CA ARG A 5 -18.00 69.16 -15.44
C ARG A 5 -17.64 67.69 -15.21
N ASP A 6 -18.20 67.07 -14.18
CA ASP A 6 -18.04 65.63 -13.91
C ASP A 6 -18.75 64.77 -14.98
N LEU A 7 -19.94 65.17 -15.43
CA LEU A 7 -20.68 64.50 -16.51
C LEU A 7 -19.96 64.63 -17.86
N ASP A 8 -19.50 65.82 -18.23
CA ASP A 8 -18.75 66.05 -19.48
C ASP A 8 -17.43 65.24 -19.49
N SER A 9 -16.74 65.17 -18.35
CA SER A 9 -15.52 64.37 -18.18
C SER A 9 -15.80 62.87 -18.34
N LYS A 10 -16.87 62.35 -17.71
CA LYS A 10 -17.28 60.95 -17.84
C LYS A 10 -17.73 60.59 -19.24
N GLU A 11 -18.42 61.50 -19.93
CA GLU A 11 -18.82 61.32 -21.33
C GLU A 11 -17.60 61.27 -22.24
N ALA A 12 -16.62 62.18 -22.08
CA ALA A 12 -15.38 62.16 -22.84
C ALA A 12 -14.58 60.85 -22.61
N GLN A 13 -14.44 60.41 -21.36
CA GLN A 13 -13.80 59.14 -21.01
C GLN A 13 -14.52 57.94 -21.66
N PHE A 14 -15.86 57.96 -21.67
CA PHE A 14 -16.65 56.89 -22.27
C PHE A 14 -16.48 56.85 -23.81
N GLN A 15 -16.42 58.01 -24.48
CA GLN A 15 -16.16 58.06 -25.92
C GLN A 15 -14.75 57.59 -26.27
N GLU A 16 -13.74 57.98 -25.48
CA GLU A 16 -12.37 57.50 -25.64
C GLU A 16 -12.28 55.97 -25.49
N GLN A 17 -12.94 55.42 -24.46
CA GLN A 17 -13.03 53.97 -24.24
C GLN A 17 -13.73 53.23 -25.39
N LYS A 18 -14.75 53.83 -26.02
CA LYS A 18 -15.39 53.26 -27.22
C LYS A 18 -14.44 53.19 -28.40
N VAL A 19 -13.70 54.27 -28.68
CA VAL A 19 -12.73 54.31 -29.77
C VAL A 19 -11.63 53.27 -29.54
N LEU A 20 -11.08 53.21 -28.32
CA LEU A 20 -10.07 52.23 -27.96
C LEU A 20 -10.59 50.80 -28.14
N GLY A 21 -11.79 50.50 -27.62
CA GLY A 21 -12.41 49.20 -27.77
C GLY A 21 -12.61 48.80 -29.23
N LYS A 22 -13.11 49.72 -30.08
CA LYS A 22 -13.25 49.46 -31.51
C LYS A 22 -11.92 49.12 -32.17
N ASN A 23 -10.90 49.93 -31.92
CA ASN A 23 -9.57 49.71 -32.48
C ASN A 23 -9.03 48.31 -32.09
N THR A 24 -9.20 47.90 -30.82
CA THR A 24 -8.79 46.56 -30.36
C THR A 24 -9.52 45.44 -31.10
N PHE A 25 -10.83 45.53 -31.28
CA PHE A 25 -11.58 44.49 -32.02
C PHE A 25 -11.34 44.55 -33.53
N GLU A 26 -10.98 45.70 -34.09
CA GLU A 26 -10.50 45.82 -35.48
C GLU A 26 -9.16 45.11 -35.67
N GLU A 27 -8.23 45.21 -34.71
CA GLU A 27 -6.99 44.42 -34.71
C GLU A 27 -7.27 42.91 -34.68
N PHE A 28 -8.31 42.48 -33.94
CA PHE A 28 -8.72 41.07 -33.95
C PHE A 28 -9.24 40.62 -35.32
N LEU A 29 -9.92 41.49 -36.07
CA LEU A 29 -10.33 41.19 -37.45
C LEU A 29 -9.12 40.97 -38.36
N ILE A 30 -8.07 41.79 -38.22
CA ILE A 30 -6.82 41.64 -38.98
C ILE A 30 -6.18 40.28 -38.69
N LEU A 31 -6.11 39.88 -37.41
CA LEU A 31 -5.59 38.56 -37.03
C LEU A 31 -6.44 37.41 -37.58
N ILE A 32 -7.77 37.54 -37.55
CA ILE A 32 -8.66 36.54 -38.13
C ILE A 32 -8.47 36.42 -39.64
N GLU A 33 -8.32 37.55 -40.36
CA GLU A 33 -8.05 37.56 -41.80
C GLU A 33 -6.72 36.86 -42.12
N GLN A 34 -5.67 37.13 -41.34
CA GLN A 34 -4.42 36.39 -41.43
C GLN A 34 -4.62 34.87 -41.22
N GLY A 35 -5.37 34.47 -40.20
CA GLY A 35 -5.68 33.06 -39.95
C GLY A 35 -6.45 32.38 -41.10
N MET A 36 -7.34 33.13 -41.77
CA MET A 36 -8.04 32.64 -42.97
C MET A 36 -7.10 32.46 -44.16
N GLU A 37 -6.17 33.38 -44.39
CA GLU A 37 -5.14 33.26 -45.42
C GLU A 37 -4.23 32.04 -45.17
N GLU A 38 -3.81 31.83 -43.92
CA GLU A 38 -3.01 30.66 -43.52
C GLU A 38 -3.79 29.35 -43.70
N ALA A 39 -5.10 29.33 -43.42
CA ALA A 39 -5.94 28.15 -43.65
C ALA A 39 -6.08 27.82 -45.15
N GLU A 40 -6.21 28.81 -46.03
CA GLU A 40 -6.21 28.59 -47.48
C GLU A 40 -4.83 28.17 -48.02
N ALA A 41 -3.74 28.64 -47.42
CA ALA A 41 -2.39 28.16 -47.71
C ALA A 41 -2.23 26.68 -47.31
N LEU A 42 -2.66 26.30 -46.11
CA LEU A 42 -2.68 24.91 -45.64
C LEU A 42 -3.50 24.01 -46.57
N LYS A 43 -4.70 24.46 -46.98
CA LYS A 43 -5.55 23.76 -47.94
C LYS A 43 -4.84 23.52 -49.27
N THR A 44 -4.12 24.51 -49.76
CA THR A 44 -3.31 24.39 -50.98
C THR A 44 -2.20 23.36 -50.79
N GLU A 45 -1.54 23.35 -49.64
CA GLU A 45 -0.48 22.39 -49.35
C GLU A 45 -1.01 20.94 -49.22
N ILE A 46 -2.19 20.73 -48.66
CA ILE A 46 -2.85 19.42 -48.68
C ILE A 46 -3.17 18.99 -50.11
N LYS A 47 -3.66 19.89 -50.97
CA LYS A 47 -3.85 19.57 -52.39
C LYS A 47 -2.54 19.21 -53.08
N ASN A 48 -1.45 19.91 -52.78
CA ASN A 48 -0.12 19.57 -53.30
C ASN A 48 0.30 18.17 -52.82
N TRP A 49 0.03 17.81 -51.58
CA TRP A 49 0.24 16.45 -51.07
C TRP A 49 -0.57 15.39 -51.83
N GLU A 50 -1.87 15.62 -52.06
CA GLU A 50 -2.76 14.73 -52.80
C GLU A 50 -2.34 14.54 -54.26
N THR A 51 -1.76 15.58 -54.86
CA THR A 51 -1.39 15.59 -56.29
C THR A 51 0.04 15.14 -56.56
N GLU A 52 0.98 15.45 -55.66
CA GLU A 52 2.40 15.15 -55.87
C GLU A 52 2.87 13.91 -55.12
N VAL A 53 2.37 13.68 -53.90
CA VAL A 53 2.89 12.63 -53.00
C VAL A 53 2.02 11.39 -53.00
N THR A 54 0.70 11.54 -52.88
CA THR A 54 -0.24 10.40 -52.85
C THR A 54 -0.10 9.47 -54.07
N PRO A 55 0.07 9.98 -55.32
CA PRO A 55 0.22 9.11 -56.48
C PRO A 55 1.50 8.28 -56.47
N LEU A 56 2.52 8.64 -55.66
CA LEU A 56 3.73 7.84 -55.47
C LEU A 56 3.43 6.46 -54.87
N LEU A 57 2.26 6.26 -54.25
CA LEU A 57 1.85 4.96 -53.76
C LEU A 57 1.71 3.93 -54.91
N THR A 58 1.29 4.38 -56.10
CA THR A 58 0.87 3.50 -57.20
C THR A 58 1.61 3.73 -58.51
N ASN A 59 2.26 4.89 -58.69
CA ASN A 59 2.91 5.23 -59.96
C ASN A 59 4.35 4.67 -60.08
N GLU A 60 4.93 4.80 -61.27
CA GLU A 60 6.31 4.36 -61.55
C GLU A 60 7.36 5.14 -60.74
N GLU A 61 7.09 6.39 -60.37
CA GLU A 61 8.03 7.16 -59.54
C GLU A 61 8.15 6.60 -58.12
N GLY A 62 7.04 6.10 -57.57
CA GLY A 62 7.00 5.37 -56.31
C GLY A 62 7.92 4.16 -56.26
N LYS A 63 8.14 3.51 -57.40
CA LYS A 63 8.99 2.32 -57.47
C LYS A 63 10.44 2.61 -57.14
N PHE A 64 10.93 3.83 -57.37
CA PHE A 64 12.28 4.22 -56.92
C PHE A 64 12.41 4.16 -55.39
N LEU A 65 11.37 4.59 -54.66
CA LEU A 65 11.34 4.54 -53.20
C LEU A 65 11.23 3.10 -52.68
N SER A 66 10.46 2.26 -53.38
CA SER A 66 10.30 0.83 -53.03
C SER A 66 11.58 -0.01 -53.22
N ALA A 67 12.53 0.46 -54.03
CA ALA A 67 13.78 -0.26 -54.30
C ALA A 67 14.68 -0.40 -53.05
N ASP A 68 14.51 0.49 -52.06
CA ASP A 68 15.25 0.50 -50.80
C ASP A 68 14.27 0.45 -49.64
N ARG A 69 14.26 -0.67 -48.91
CA ARG A 69 13.32 -0.90 -47.81
C ARG A 69 13.35 0.19 -46.75
N ASN A 70 14.52 0.71 -46.39
CA ASN A 70 14.64 1.79 -45.41
C ASN A 70 13.98 3.09 -45.89
N SER A 71 14.06 3.36 -47.20
CA SER A 71 13.40 4.51 -47.82
C SER A 71 11.89 4.32 -47.82
N ALA A 72 11.40 3.12 -48.16
CA ALA A 72 9.99 2.78 -48.10
C ALA A 72 9.44 2.90 -46.66
N GLU A 73 10.13 2.37 -45.65
CA GLU A 73 9.73 2.48 -44.24
C GLU A 73 9.70 3.94 -43.77
N SER A 74 10.69 4.75 -44.14
CA SER A 74 10.72 6.18 -43.81
C SER A 74 9.52 6.92 -44.42
N VAL A 75 9.20 6.63 -45.68
CA VAL A 75 8.04 7.24 -46.35
C VAL A 75 6.73 6.72 -45.76
N HIS A 76 6.66 5.44 -45.38
CA HIS A 76 5.49 4.87 -44.72
C HIS A 76 5.15 5.61 -43.41
N LEU A 77 6.15 5.87 -42.56
CA LEU A 77 5.99 6.64 -41.33
C LEU A 77 5.53 8.08 -41.62
N LEU A 78 6.09 8.71 -42.65
CA LEU A 78 5.70 10.05 -43.09
C LEU A 78 4.24 10.08 -43.58
N PHE A 79 3.78 9.07 -44.32
CA PHE A 79 2.39 8.92 -44.75
C PHE A 79 1.44 8.74 -43.56
N LYS A 80 1.76 7.83 -42.63
CA LYS A 80 0.96 7.64 -41.41
C LYS A 80 0.83 8.93 -40.61
N SER A 81 1.89 9.73 -40.52
CA SER A 81 1.85 11.03 -39.84
C SER A 81 0.94 12.06 -40.52
N MET A 82 0.60 11.88 -41.79
CA MET A 82 -0.26 12.77 -42.57
C MET A 82 -1.73 12.35 -42.54
N GLU A 83 -2.05 11.09 -42.22
CA GLU A 83 -3.43 10.62 -42.07
C GLU A 83 -4.21 11.40 -41.00
N GLU A 84 -3.50 12.04 -40.07
CA GLU A 84 -4.06 12.88 -39.00
C GLU A 84 -4.54 14.27 -39.48
N ILE A 85 -4.11 14.76 -40.65
CA ILE A 85 -4.48 16.09 -41.16
C ILE A 85 -5.33 15.90 -42.42
N SER A 86 -6.64 16.12 -42.29
CA SER A 86 -7.58 15.97 -43.40
C SER A 86 -8.05 17.31 -43.97
N MET A 87 -8.54 17.29 -45.22
CA MET A 87 -9.21 18.44 -45.83
C MET A 87 -10.41 18.92 -44.99
N ASN A 88 -11.11 17.98 -44.34
CA ASN A 88 -12.23 18.30 -43.46
C ASN A 88 -11.79 19.13 -42.24
N ASP A 89 -10.59 18.89 -41.72
CA ASP A 89 -10.06 19.65 -40.58
C ASP A 89 -9.75 21.09 -40.98
N VAL A 90 -9.20 21.29 -42.18
CA VAL A 90 -8.97 22.63 -42.74
C VAL A 90 -10.28 23.36 -43.00
N GLU A 91 -11.31 22.69 -43.53
CA GLU A 91 -12.63 23.29 -43.70
C GLU A 91 -13.28 23.67 -42.36
N ARG A 92 -13.07 22.88 -41.31
CA ARG A 92 -13.53 23.20 -39.95
C ARG A 92 -12.80 24.41 -39.39
N LEU A 93 -11.47 24.52 -39.60
CA LEU A 93 -10.68 25.69 -39.22
C LEU A 93 -11.17 26.95 -39.93
N ALA A 94 -11.37 26.91 -41.25
CA ALA A 94 -11.89 28.03 -42.03
C ALA A 94 -13.27 28.50 -41.52
N LYS A 95 -14.20 27.55 -41.28
CA LYS A 95 -15.51 27.84 -40.69
C LYS A 95 -15.41 28.45 -39.29
N SER A 96 -14.43 28.01 -38.49
CA SER A 96 -14.15 28.57 -37.16
C SER A 96 -13.70 30.03 -37.26
N PHE A 97 -12.76 30.35 -38.16
CA PHE A 97 -12.36 31.74 -38.42
C PHE A 97 -13.52 32.61 -38.89
N ASP A 98 -14.35 32.11 -39.81
CA ASP A 98 -15.56 32.83 -40.25
C ASP A 98 -16.55 33.09 -39.11
N SER A 99 -16.69 32.14 -38.18
CA SER A 99 -17.51 32.30 -36.99
C SER A 99 -16.94 33.34 -36.03
N MET A 100 -15.62 33.35 -35.82
CA MET A 100 -14.94 34.36 -35.00
C MET A 100 -15.07 35.75 -35.63
N ARG A 101 -14.88 35.86 -36.94
CA ARG A 101 -15.04 37.11 -37.70
C ARG A 101 -16.43 37.71 -37.50
N ARG A 102 -17.49 36.90 -37.61
CA ARG A 102 -18.86 37.33 -37.36
C ARG A 102 -19.05 37.80 -35.92
N SER A 103 -18.52 37.05 -34.95
CA SER A 103 -18.63 37.38 -33.53
C SER A 103 -17.95 38.70 -33.20
N VAL A 104 -16.75 38.94 -33.74
CA VAL A 104 -16.00 40.20 -33.55
C VAL A 104 -16.74 41.39 -34.17
N ARG A 105 -17.29 41.24 -35.39
CA ARG A 105 -18.11 42.30 -36.02
C ARG A 105 -19.34 42.64 -35.19
N GLU A 106 -20.04 41.63 -34.67
CA GLU A 106 -21.19 41.86 -33.77
C GLU A 106 -20.80 42.60 -32.50
N VAL A 107 -19.59 42.38 -31.97
CA VAL A 107 -19.08 43.13 -30.82
C VAL A 107 -18.82 44.58 -31.22
N ILE A 108 -18.10 44.83 -32.33
CA ILE A 108 -17.83 46.19 -32.83
C ILE A 108 -19.13 46.99 -33.01
N ASP A 109 -20.15 46.39 -33.63
CA ASP A 109 -21.47 47.02 -33.84
C ASP A 109 -22.18 47.37 -32.52
N LYS A 110 -21.93 46.60 -31.46
CA LYS A 110 -22.50 46.83 -30.13
C LYS A 110 -21.75 47.91 -29.35
N ILE A 111 -20.45 48.13 -29.57
CA ILE A 111 -19.65 49.11 -28.83
C ILE A 111 -20.27 50.52 -28.93
N ASP A 112 -20.81 50.89 -30.09
CA ASP A 112 -21.49 52.17 -30.26
C ASP A 112 -22.70 52.36 -29.35
N ARG A 113 -23.43 51.27 -29.07
CA ARG A 113 -24.69 51.29 -28.33
C ARG A 113 -24.50 51.09 -26.83
N VAL A 114 -23.62 50.18 -26.44
CA VAL A 114 -23.48 49.72 -25.04
C VAL A 114 -22.11 49.98 -24.41
N GLY A 115 -21.15 50.53 -25.17
CA GLY A 115 -19.77 50.72 -24.72
C GLY A 115 -18.90 49.49 -24.96
N PRO A 116 -17.58 49.59 -24.71
CA PRO A 116 -16.65 48.48 -24.90
C PRO A 116 -16.99 47.30 -23.95
N PRO A 117 -16.81 46.06 -24.42
CA PRO A 117 -16.95 44.90 -23.55
C PRO A 117 -15.87 44.89 -22.47
N ARG A 118 -16.07 44.08 -21.43
CA ARG A 118 -15.08 43.88 -20.36
C ARG A 118 -13.79 43.30 -20.92
N ASP A 119 -12.66 43.71 -20.35
CA ASP A 119 -11.32 43.25 -20.73
C ASP A 119 -11.20 41.72 -20.81
N SER A 120 -11.87 40.99 -19.91
CA SER A 120 -11.87 39.53 -19.90
C SER A 120 -12.38 38.92 -21.22
N LEU A 121 -13.42 39.49 -21.82
CA LEU A 121 -13.96 39.01 -23.09
C LEU A 121 -12.99 39.28 -24.24
N ALA A 122 -12.32 40.43 -24.23
CA ALA A 122 -11.32 40.77 -25.24
C ALA A 122 -10.12 39.82 -25.17
N SER A 123 -9.62 39.53 -23.96
CA SER A 123 -8.54 38.56 -23.75
C SER A 123 -8.90 37.14 -24.19
N GLU A 124 -10.09 36.64 -23.83
CA GLU A 124 -10.57 35.31 -24.25
C GLU A 124 -10.69 35.19 -25.79
N MET A 125 -11.19 36.23 -26.45
CA MET A 125 -11.28 36.25 -27.91
C MET A 125 -9.90 36.26 -28.57
N LEU A 126 -8.98 37.10 -28.07
CA LEU A 126 -7.61 37.16 -28.58
C LEU A 126 -6.88 35.83 -28.41
N GLU A 127 -6.98 35.20 -27.24
CA GLU A 127 -6.39 33.88 -26.98
C GLU A 127 -6.94 32.83 -27.95
N ARG A 128 -8.26 32.80 -28.13
CA ARG A 128 -8.91 31.86 -29.05
C ARG A 128 -8.47 32.06 -30.51
N ILE A 129 -8.37 33.32 -30.96
CA ILE A 129 -7.90 33.65 -32.33
C ILE A 129 -6.45 33.21 -32.49
N THR A 130 -5.58 33.61 -31.55
CA THR A 130 -4.14 33.33 -31.61
C THR A 130 -3.87 31.83 -31.57
N SER A 131 -4.55 31.09 -30.69
CA SER A 131 -4.44 29.63 -30.60
C SER A 131 -4.83 28.95 -31.92
N LYS A 132 -5.88 29.42 -32.61
CA LYS A 132 -6.31 28.84 -33.89
C LYS A 132 -5.35 29.15 -35.04
N ILE A 133 -4.74 30.34 -35.03
CA ILE A 133 -3.68 30.69 -35.98
C ILE A 133 -2.50 29.75 -35.78
N GLU A 134 -2.05 29.56 -34.55
CA GLU A 134 -0.90 28.69 -34.25
C GLU A 134 -1.15 27.23 -34.66
N GLU A 135 -2.34 26.68 -34.34
CA GLU A 135 -2.75 25.34 -34.78
C GLU A 135 -2.71 25.19 -36.32
N THR A 136 -3.08 26.25 -37.04
CA THR A 136 -3.04 26.28 -38.50
C THR A 136 -1.61 26.29 -39.02
N ARG A 137 -0.71 27.08 -38.40
CA ARG A 137 0.72 27.13 -38.74
C ARG A 137 1.42 25.82 -38.46
N GLU A 138 1.22 25.23 -37.30
CA GLU A 138 1.80 23.94 -36.94
C GLU A 138 1.38 22.85 -37.94
N SER A 139 0.10 22.84 -38.31
CA SER A 139 -0.42 21.93 -39.34
C SER A 139 0.25 22.18 -40.69
N MET A 140 0.36 23.45 -41.12
CA MET A 140 1.02 23.83 -42.38
C MET A 140 2.50 23.45 -42.41
N ASP A 141 3.23 23.71 -41.33
CA ASP A 141 4.64 23.36 -41.20
C ASP A 141 4.84 21.85 -41.22
N ARG A 142 3.95 21.10 -40.56
CA ARG A 142 3.95 19.63 -40.59
C ARG A 142 3.76 19.12 -42.02
N VAL A 143 2.69 19.53 -42.72
CA VAL A 143 2.43 19.06 -44.09
C VAL A 143 3.60 19.42 -45.02
N SER A 144 4.08 20.67 -44.97
CA SER A 144 5.15 21.13 -45.86
C SER A 144 6.49 20.42 -45.58
N THR A 145 6.78 20.12 -44.32
CA THR A 145 8.00 19.41 -43.91
C THR A 145 7.96 17.95 -44.35
N VAL A 146 6.82 17.29 -44.17
CA VAL A 146 6.63 15.90 -44.61
C VAL A 146 6.73 15.82 -46.13
N ARG A 147 6.03 16.68 -46.88
CA ARG A 147 6.10 16.73 -48.35
C ARG A 147 7.53 16.91 -48.85
N ARG A 148 8.24 17.92 -48.34
CA ARG A 148 9.65 18.18 -48.68
C ARG A 148 10.55 16.98 -48.35
N SER A 149 10.27 16.26 -47.26
CA SER A 149 11.03 15.08 -46.88
C SER A 149 10.81 13.91 -47.84
N VAL A 150 9.56 13.64 -48.24
CA VAL A 150 9.25 12.63 -49.26
C VAL A 150 9.92 12.98 -50.59
N GLN A 151 9.83 14.23 -51.04
CA GLN A 151 10.49 14.68 -52.28
C GLN A 151 12.02 14.51 -52.22
N ARG A 152 12.66 14.84 -51.09
CA ARG A 152 14.11 14.61 -50.89
C ARG A 152 14.47 13.13 -50.96
N LEU A 153 13.68 12.26 -50.34
CA LEU A 153 13.88 10.81 -50.42
C LEU A 153 13.72 10.31 -51.85
N LEU A 154 12.70 10.78 -52.57
CA LEU A 154 12.46 10.43 -53.97
C LEU A 154 13.62 10.86 -54.87
N GLN A 155 14.13 12.08 -54.72
CA GLN A 155 15.30 12.56 -55.47
C GLN A 155 16.55 11.73 -55.18
N LYS A 156 16.79 11.36 -53.91
CA LYS A 156 17.90 10.47 -53.53
C LYS A 156 17.74 9.09 -54.15
N ALA A 157 16.53 8.53 -54.13
CA ALA A 157 16.23 7.24 -54.74
C ALA A 157 16.43 7.25 -56.26
N LYS A 158 15.91 8.27 -56.96
CA LYS A 158 16.13 8.47 -58.41
C LYS A 158 17.62 8.57 -58.75
N LYS A 159 18.42 9.27 -57.95
CA LYS A 159 19.89 9.37 -58.15
C LYS A 159 20.62 8.04 -57.99
N ARG A 160 20.12 7.12 -57.16
CA ARG A 160 20.68 5.77 -57.02
C ARG A 160 20.33 4.88 -58.22
N GLY A 161 19.26 5.18 -58.95
CA GLY A 161 18.87 4.50 -60.19
C GLY A 161 18.21 3.14 -60.00
N GLY A 162 18.03 2.66 -58.77
CA GLY A 162 17.29 1.43 -58.48
C GLY A 162 15.79 1.65 -58.65
N ILE A 163 15.13 0.75 -59.38
CA ILE A 163 13.67 0.72 -59.53
C ILE A 163 13.19 -0.59 -58.93
N GLY A 164 12.31 -0.52 -57.94
CA GLY A 164 11.70 -1.70 -57.33
C GLY A 164 10.72 -2.38 -58.29
N SER A 165 10.53 -3.68 -58.11
CA SER A 165 9.57 -4.47 -58.90
C SER A 165 8.12 -4.19 -58.53
N GLU A 166 7.88 -3.66 -57.34
CA GLU A 166 6.56 -3.48 -56.74
C GLU A 166 6.24 -2.00 -56.54
N THR A 167 4.94 -1.69 -56.42
CA THR A 167 4.49 -0.34 -56.04
C THR A 167 4.78 -0.07 -54.58
N LEU A 168 4.99 1.20 -54.22
CA LEU A 168 5.23 1.61 -52.84
C LEU A 168 4.09 1.18 -51.89
N GLN A 169 2.85 1.18 -52.36
CA GLN A 169 1.70 0.67 -51.60
C GLN A 169 1.83 -0.81 -51.23
N SER A 170 2.38 -1.64 -52.11
CA SER A 170 2.58 -3.08 -51.83
C SER A 170 3.58 -3.24 -50.70
N VAL A 171 4.72 -2.56 -50.80
CA VAL A 171 5.75 -2.56 -49.75
C VAL A 171 5.20 -2.02 -48.42
N PHE A 172 4.31 -1.02 -48.45
CA PHE A 172 3.63 -0.54 -47.24
C PHE A 172 2.75 -1.61 -46.59
N ASN A 173 2.00 -2.35 -47.41
CA ASN A 173 1.17 -3.45 -46.90
C ASN A 173 2.04 -4.56 -46.30
N ASP A 174 3.19 -4.86 -46.90
CA ASP A 174 4.14 -5.85 -46.38
C ASP A 174 4.77 -5.40 -45.07
N ILE A 175 5.21 -4.13 -44.98
CA ILE A 175 5.71 -3.52 -43.74
C ILE A 175 4.66 -3.63 -42.63
N GLU A 176 3.41 -3.32 -42.93
CA GLU A 176 2.34 -3.38 -41.92
C GLU A 176 1.99 -4.82 -41.54
N ALA A 177 1.96 -5.74 -42.50
CA ALA A 177 1.73 -7.16 -42.24
C ALA A 177 2.83 -7.74 -41.33
N GLU A 178 4.10 -7.44 -41.61
CA GLU A 178 5.23 -7.83 -40.76
C GLU A 178 5.12 -7.22 -39.35
N ARG A 179 4.75 -5.94 -39.25
CA ARG A 179 4.55 -5.29 -37.95
C ARG A 179 3.42 -5.93 -37.15
N LEU A 180 2.31 -6.28 -37.79
CA LEU A 180 1.20 -6.97 -37.14
C LEU A 180 1.59 -8.37 -36.67
N LEU A 181 2.38 -9.11 -37.46
CA LEU A 181 2.94 -10.41 -37.04
C LEU A 181 3.87 -10.26 -35.84
N GLN A 182 4.72 -9.23 -35.82
CA GLN A 182 5.58 -8.95 -34.67
C GLN A 182 4.76 -8.66 -33.41
N ILE A 183 3.74 -7.79 -33.50
CA ILE A 183 2.85 -7.48 -32.38
C ILE A 183 2.12 -8.74 -31.89
N ALA A 184 1.65 -9.58 -32.81
CA ALA A 184 1.01 -10.84 -32.45
C ALA A 184 1.96 -11.79 -31.72
N GLY A 185 3.20 -11.94 -32.20
CA GLY A 185 4.23 -12.75 -31.56
C GLY A 185 4.67 -12.21 -30.19
N GLU A 186 4.79 -10.89 -30.03
CA GLU A 186 5.07 -10.25 -28.74
C GLU A 186 3.91 -10.47 -27.75
N ARG A 187 2.67 -10.34 -28.22
CA ARG A 187 1.49 -10.61 -27.40
C ARG A 187 1.42 -12.07 -26.95
N GLU A 188 1.76 -13.01 -27.82
CA GLU A 188 1.82 -14.43 -27.49
C GLU A 188 2.87 -14.72 -26.41
N ARG A 189 4.07 -14.10 -26.51
CA ARG A 189 5.10 -14.19 -25.47
C ARG A 189 4.62 -13.65 -24.13
N ILE A 190 3.98 -12.49 -24.12
CA ILE A 190 3.44 -11.89 -22.89
C ILE A 190 2.40 -12.82 -22.25
N LEU A 191 1.52 -13.42 -23.04
CA LEU A 191 0.52 -14.36 -22.54
C LEU A 191 1.16 -15.64 -21.98
N TYR A 192 2.17 -16.18 -22.65
CA TYR A 192 2.91 -17.34 -22.17
C TYR A 192 3.63 -17.06 -20.84
N ASP A 193 4.32 -15.93 -20.73
CA ASP A 193 5.02 -15.53 -19.50
C ASP A 193 4.03 -15.33 -18.34
N ALA A 194 2.87 -14.73 -18.60
CA ALA A 194 1.81 -14.57 -17.60
C ALA A 194 1.24 -15.92 -17.12
N ASP A 195 1.09 -16.91 -18.00
CA ASP A 195 0.63 -18.24 -17.62
C ASP A 195 1.69 -19.01 -16.80
N LEU A 196 2.97 -18.86 -17.17
CA LEU A 196 4.09 -19.40 -16.39
C LEU A 196 4.19 -18.76 -14.99
N GLU A 197 3.95 -17.47 -14.88
CA GLU A 197 3.93 -16.78 -13.58
C GLU A 197 2.72 -17.22 -12.73
N ASN A 198 1.55 -17.35 -13.33
CA ASN A 198 0.36 -17.86 -12.65
C ASN A 198 0.54 -19.29 -12.14
N THR A 199 1.16 -20.17 -12.92
CA THR A 199 1.46 -21.55 -12.49
C THR A 199 2.46 -21.58 -11.34
N ARG A 200 3.49 -20.71 -11.37
CA ARG A 200 4.43 -20.53 -10.24
C ARG A 200 3.73 -20.01 -8.99
N HIS A 201 2.84 -19.03 -9.10
CA HIS A 201 2.07 -18.51 -7.97
C HIS A 201 1.16 -19.59 -7.37
N LYS A 202 0.48 -20.39 -8.20
CA LYS A 202 -0.32 -21.52 -7.73
C LYS A 202 0.52 -22.52 -6.95
N ALA A 203 1.64 -22.97 -7.51
CA ALA A 203 2.55 -23.90 -6.85
C ALA A 203 3.11 -23.34 -5.53
N ALA A 204 3.49 -22.05 -5.50
CA ALA A 204 3.95 -21.40 -4.28
C ALA A 204 2.84 -21.29 -3.21
N SER A 205 1.61 -21.02 -3.61
CA SER A 205 0.46 -20.97 -2.70
C SER A 205 0.16 -22.34 -2.09
N GLU A 206 0.24 -23.41 -2.87
CA GLU A 206 0.06 -24.79 -2.40
C GLU A 206 1.16 -25.17 -1.39
N ILE A 207 2.41 -24.83 -1.68
CA ILE A 207 3.53 -25.05 -0.74
C ILE A 207 3.31 -24.28 0.56
N SER A 208 2.84 -23.02 0.49
CA SER A 208 2.57 -22.22 1.68
C SER A 208 1.45 -22.81 2.54
N VAL A 209 0.41 -23.37 1.94
CA VAL A 209 -0.68 -24.05 2.68
C VAL A 209 -0.12 -25.28 3.40
N VAL A 210 0.62 -26.13 2.69
CA VAL A 210 1.22 -27.34 3.28
C VAL A 210 2.20 -27.00 4.40
N GLN A 211 3.01 -25.94 4.25
CA GLN A 211 3.90 -25.46 5.30
C GLN A 211 3.14 -24.99 6.54
N GLY A 212 2.03 -24.26 6.35
CA GLY A 212 1.16 -23.86 7.45
C GLY A 212 0.59 -25.05 8.24
N GLU A 213 0.11 -26.07 7.52
CA GLU A 213 -0.38 -27.32 8.14
C GLU A 213 0.71 -28.06 8.92
N ILE A 214 1.93 -28.12 8.38
CA ILE A 214 3.09 -28.73 9.06
C ILE A 214 3.44 -27.97 10.35
N ASP A 215 3.46 -26.64 10.31
CA ASP A 215 3.78 -25.82 11.49
C ASP A 215 2.74 -25.94 12.60
N GLU A 216 1.45 -26.00 12.25
CA GLU A 216 0.37 -26.29 13.20
C GLU A 216 0.52 -27.67 13.83
N MET A 217 0.80 -28.69 13.00
CA MET A 217 1.04 -30.05 13.49
C MET A 217 2.24 -30.12 14.44
N ILE A 218 3.33 -29.40 14.14
CA ILE A 218 4.52 -29.33 15.02
C ILE A 218 4.17 -28.66 16.36
N LYS A 219 3.39 -27.57 16.35
CA LYS A 219 2.94 -26.91 17.58
C LYS A 219 2.09 -27.84 18.43
N GLU A 220 1.18 -28.59 17.82
CA GLU A 220 0.32 -29.52 18.55
C GLU A 220 1.13 -30.69 19.14
N ILE A 221 2.10 -31.24 18.40
CA ILE A 221 3.01 -32.26 18.91
C ILE A 221 3.78 -31.74 20.13
N ARG A 222 4.26 -30.50 20.12
CA ARG A 222 4.95 -29.88 21.27
C ARG A 222 4.02 -29.72 22.46
N ARG A 223 2.78 -29.27 22.24
CA ARG A 223 1.78 -29.12 23.30
C ARG A 223 1.49 -30.46 23.99
N LEU A 224 1.28 -31.51 23.21
CA LEU A 224 1.02 -32.86 23.74
C LEU A 224 2.22 -33.44 24.50
N ARG A 225 3.45 -33.15 24.04
CA ARG A 225 4.66 -33.58 24.77
C ARG A 225 4.77 -32.90 26.13
N ASN A 226 4.60 -31.58 26.18
CA ASN A 226 4.68 -30.83 27.43
C ASN A 226 3.60 -31.31 28.42
N GLN A 227 2.36 -31.49 27.96
CA GLN A 227 1.28 -32.02 28.80
C GLN A 227 1.63 -33.39 29.39
N LYS A 228 2.20 -34.28 28.57
CA LYS A 228 2.61 -35.61 29.04
C LYS A 228 3.79 -35.55 30.02
N GLU A 229 4.72 -34.62 29.84
CA GLU A 229 5.82 -34.40 30.79
C GLU A 229 5.29 -33.88 32.12
N ASP A 230 4.36 -32.92 32.10
CA ASP A 230 3.70 -32.37 33.29
C ASP A 230 2.90 -33.47 34.04
N GLU A 231 2.17 -34.33 33.30
CA GLU A 231 1.46 -35.48 33.88
C GLU A 231 2.41 -36.46 34.58
N LEU A 232 3.55 -36.78 33.96
CA LEU A 232 4.55 -37.69 34.54
C LEU A 232 5.23 -37.08 35.77
N GLU A 233 5.48 -35.78 35.77
CA GLU A 233 6.02 -35.07 36.93
C GLU A 233 5.00 -35.06 38.08
N TYR A 234 3.75 -34.76 37.78
CA TYR A 234 2.65 -34.81 38.74
C TYR A 234 2.51 -36.20 39.38
N GLU A 235 2.51 -37.27 38.58
CA GLU A 235 2.47 -38.65 39.08
C GLU A 235 3.64 -38.97 40.03
N ARG A 236 4.85 -38.51 39.71
CA ARG A 236 6.03 -38.68 40.58
C ARG A 236 5.86 -37.94 41.90
N LEU A 237 5.36 -36.71 41.89
CA LEU A 237 5.13 -35.92 43.10
C LEU A 237 4.02 -36.55 43.96
N VAL A 238 2.94 -37.06 43.36
CA VAL A 238 1.89 -37.82 44.07
C VAL A 238 2.46 -39.08 44.71
N ALA A 239 3.30 -39.83 44.00
CA ALA A 239 3.95 -41.02 44.57
C ALA A 239 4.86 -40.64 45.76
N LYS A 240 5.62 -39.55 45.65
CA LYS A 240 6.47 -39.02 46.72
C LYS A 240 5.65 -38.56 47.93
N ALA A 241 4.54 -37.84 47.71
CA ALA A 241 3.61 -37.42 48.76
C ALA A 241 2.90 -38.59 49.47
N LYS A 242 2.72 -39.72 48.78
CA LYS A 242 2.18 -40.97 49.36
C LYS A 242 3.22 -41.81 50.09
N SER A 243 4.52 -41.51 49.93
CA SER A 243 5.59 -42.22 50.64
C SER A 243 5.39 -42.13 52.15
N GLN A 244 5.50 -43.27 52.82
CA GLN A 244 5.35 -43.35 54.27
C GLN A 244 6.41 -42.50 54.99
N GLU A 245 7.64 -42.49 54.47
CA GLU A 245 8.75 -41.72 55.04
C GLU A 245 8.45 -40.22 55.03
N VAL A 246 8.01 -39.68 53.88
CA VAL A 246 7.64 -38.26 53.73
C VAL A 246 6.46 -37.92 54.65
N ARG A 247 5.45 -38.79 54.75
CA ARG A 247 4.28 -38.57 55.61
C ARG A 247 4.63 -38.58 57.09
N GLN A 248 5.53 -39.46 57.53
CA GLN A 248 6.02 -39.48 58.91
C GLN A 248 6.84 -38.25 59.22
N ARG A 249 7.73 -37.87 58.29
CA ARG A 249 8.57 -36.68 58.38
C ARG A 249 7.74 -35.40 58.48
N LEU A 250 6.67 -35.28 57.71
CA LEU A 250 5.77 -34.12 57.69
C LEU A 250 4.52 -34.28 58.58
N ALA A 251 4.48 -35.32 59.43
CA ALA A 251 3.33 -35.62 60.29
C ALA A 251 2.83 -34.45 61.16
N PRO A 252 3.69 -33.57 61.71
CA PRO A 252 3.22 -32.40 62.46
C PRO A 252 2.38 -31.42 61.65
N PHE A 253 2.44 -31.46 60.32
CA PHE A 253 1.72 -30.56 59.43
C PHE A 253 0.54 -31.24 58.74
N LEU A 254 0.74 -32.48 58.31
CA LEU A 254 -0.25 -33.26 57.54
C LEU A 254 -1.37 -33.84 58.41
N THR A 255 -1.10 -34.07 59.70
CA THR A 255 -2.10 -34.67 60.60
C THR A 255 -3.17 -33.64 60.97
N PRO A 256 -4.47 -33.93 60.78
CA PRO A 256 -5.53 -33.04 61.27
C PRO A 256 -5.42 -32.82 62.78
N GLY A 257 -5.39 -31.56 63.18
CA GLY A 257 -5.31 -31.14 64.58
C GLY A 257 -6.28 -30.01 64.87
N ARG A 258 -6.43 -29.67 66.15
CA ARG A 258 -7.29 -28.59 66.65
C ARG A 258 -6.57 -27.26 66.64
N ALA A 259 -5.26 -27.28 66.78
CA ALA A 259 -4.48 -26.07 66.96
C ALA A 259 -4.25 -25.38 65.60
N GLY A 260 -4.78 -24.16 65.44
CA GLY A 260 -4.39 -23.26 64.35
C GLY A 260 -3.00 -22.67 64.62
N LEU A 261 -2.22 -22.43 63.57
CA LEU A 261 -0.90 -21.78 63.71
C LEU A 261 -1.05 -20.35 64.26
N PRO A 262 -0.14 -19.90 65.15
CA PRO A 262 -0.11 -18.51 65.60
C PRO A 262 0.27 -17.57 64.44
N ASP A 263 -0.18 -16.32 64.50
CA ASP A 263 0.30 -15.27 63.61
C ASP A 263 1.67 -14.75 64.11
N ARG A 264 2.52 -14.25 63.19
CA ARG A 264 3.89 -13.81 63.48
C ARG A 264 3.95 -12.72 64.54
N GLU A 265 2.99 -11.80 64.55
CA GLU A 265 2.88 -10.73 65.56
C GLU A 265 2.49 -11.23 66.95
N THR A 266 1.89 -12.43 67.05
CA THR A 266 1.39 -12.99 68.32
C THR A 266 2.34 -14.00 68.99
N LEU A 267 3.47 -14.32 68.36
CA LEU A 267 4.46 -15.27 68.90
C LEU A 267 5.15 -14.74 70.18
N GLU A 268 5.31 -13.42 70.31
CA GLU A 268 6.01 -12.81 71.44
C GLU A 268 5.09 -12.32 72.58
N GLU A 269 3.83 -11.97 72.32
CA GLU A 269 3.01 -11.24 73.32
C GLU A 269 1.84 -12.00 73.97
N TYR A 270 1.27 -13.09 73.41
CA TYR A 270 0.16 -13.80 74.08
C TYR A 270 0.06 -15.33 73.77
N PRO A 271 -0.37 -16.17 74.75
CA PRO A 271 -0.34 -17.62 74.64
C PRO A 271 -1.59 -18.15 73.93
N HIS A 272 -1.76 -17.86 72.64
CA HIS A 272 -2.91 -18.30 71.86
C HIS A 272 -2.49 -18.89 70.50
N TRP A 273 -1.94 -20.11 70.51
CA TRP A 273 -2.45 -21.08 69.53
C TRP A 273 -3.98 -21.01 69.65
N GLY A 274 -4.67 -20.64 68.56
CA GLY A 274 -6.04 -20.10 68.62
C GLY A 274 -6.99 -20.87 69.54
N MET A 275 -8.04 -20.20 70.05
CA MET A 275 -9.13 -20.83 70.81
C MET A 275 -9.46 -22.19 70.19
N TRP A 276 -9.35 -23.26 71.00
CA TRP A 276 -9.62 -24.63 70.57
C TRP A 276 -10.98 -24.63 69.85
N PRO A 277 -11.03 -24.85 68.52
CA PRO A 277 -12.30 -24.97 67.84
C PRO A 277 -13.07 -26.14 68.46
N PRO A 278 -14.42 -26.16 68.34
CA PRO A 278 -15.21 -27.26 68.87
C PRO A 278 -14.71 -28.62 68.34
N LEU A 279 -14.88 -29.66 69.17
CA LEU A 279 -14.33 -31.02 69.03
C LEU A 279 -14.55 -31.70 67.66
N ASP A 280 -15.47 -31.18 66.85
CA ASP A 280 -15.94 -31.71 65.58
C ASP A 280 -15.18 -31.19 64.34
N LYS A 281 -14.18 -30.31 64.50
CA LYS A 281 -13.44 -29.69 63.36
C LYS A 281 -11.92 -29.85 63.46
N LEU A 282 -11.42 -31.08 63.31
CA LEU A 282 -9.99 -31.31 63.07
C LEU A 282 -9.64 -30.90 61.64
N ALA A 283 -8.58 -30.12 61.47
CA ALA A 283 -8.10 -29.70 60.15
C ALA A 283 -6.58 -29.83 60.04
N PRO A 284 -6.05 -30.19 58.85
CA PRO A 284 -4.64 -30.05 58.57
C PRO A 284 -4.14 -28.61 58.72
N VAL A 285 -2.82 -28.45 58.77
CA VAL A 285 -2.20 -27.13 58.79
C VAL A 285 -2.49 -26.40 57.46
N SER A 286 -2.76 -25.09 57.54
CA SER A 286 -2.89 -24.24 56.34
C SER A 286 -1.51 -23.86 55.82
N VAL A 287 -1.31 -24.06 54.52
CA VAL A 287 -0.10 -23.64 53.81
C VAL A 287 0.02 -22.12 53.79
N ALA A 288 -1.10 -21.39 53.64
CA ALA A 288 -1.09 -19.93 53.71
C ALA A 288 -0.57 -19.44 55.07
N ASN A 289 -0.95 -20.10 56.17
CA ASN A 289 -0.46 -19.75 57.50
C ASN A 289 1.04 -20.06 57.69
N LEU A 290 1.54 -21.16 57.11
CA LEU A 290 2.97 -21.46 57.13
C LEU A 290 3.76 -20.42 56.29
N HIS A 291 3.20 -19.95 55.18
CA HIS A 291 3.78 -18.87 54.39
C HIS A 291 3.77 -17.53 55.11
N SER A 292 2.66 -17.14 55.73
CA SER A 292 2.54 -15.86 56.46
C SER A 292 3.48 -15.79 57.65
N LEU A 293 3.65 -16.92 58.35
CA LEU A 293 4.64 -17.05 59.42
C LEU A 293 6.08 -16.89 58.90
N GLY A 294 6.33 -17.28 57.65
CA GLY A 294 7.66 -17.33 57.03
C GLY A 294 8.34 -18.70 57.15
N ALA A 295 7.65 -19.71 57.69
CA ALA A 295 8.16 -21.06 57.89
C ALA A 295 8.45 -21.82 56.57
N LEU A 296 7.92 -21.35 55.44
CA LEU A 296 8.21 -21.90 54.10
C LEU A 296 9.23 -21.09 53.29
N LYS A 297 9.90 -20.10 53.92
CA LYS A 297 11.03 -19.42 53.28
C LYS A 297 12.28 -20.30 53.42
N PRO A 298 13.04 -20.59 52.34
CA PRO A 298 14.23 -21.43 52.39
C PRO A 298 15.43 -20.67 53.01
N THR A 299 15.27 -20.28 54.27
CA THR A 299 16.24 -19.56 55.09
C THR A 299 16.34 -20.23 56.46
N ASP A 300 17.43 -20.01 57.19
CA ASP A 300 17.61 -20.57 58.53
C ASP A 300 16.51 -20.11 59.50
N GLU A 301 16.07 -18.84 59.39
CA GLU A 301 14.92 -18.31 60.15
C GLU A 301 13.62 -19.08 59.82
N GLY A 302 13.37 -19.36 58.54
CA GLY A 302 12.21 -20.15 58.11
C GLY A 302 12.26 -21.59 58.64
N CYS A 303 13.45 -22.21 58.66
CA CYS A 303 13.65 -23.54 59.23
C CYS A 303 13.40 -23.55 60.74
N GLN A 304 13.92 -22.55 61.46
CA GLN A 304 13.69 -22.40 62.89
C GLN A 304 12.19 -22.27 63.20
N LEU A 305 11.48 -21.40 62.47
CA LEU A 305 10.03 -21.22 62.63
C LEU A 305 9.26 -22.51 62.31
N LEU A 306 9.68 -23.26 61.29
CA LEU A 306 9.07 -24.54 60.95
C LEU A 306 9.25 -25.58 62.08
N TRP A 307 10.46 -25.66 62.64
CA TRP A 307 10.76 -26.52 63.79
C TRP A 307 9.96 -26.11 65.04
N GLU A 308 9.88 -24.82 65.33
CA GLU A 308 9.10 -24.28 66.45
C GLU A 308 7.63 -24.69 66.33
N VAL A 309 7.04 -24.57 65.13
CA VAL A 309 5.66 -25.05 64.88
C VAL A 309 5.53 -26.55 65.11
N ALA A 310 6.45 -27.36 64.57
CA ALA A 310 6.39 -28.81 64.65
C ALA A 310 6.54 -29.33 66.09
N THR A 311 7.32 -28.66 66.93
CA THR A 311 7.66 -29.10 68.29
C THR A 311 6.88 -28.41 69.41
N HIS A 312 6.17 -27.32 69.08
CA HIS A 312 5.50 -26.49 70.08
C HIS A 312 4.66 -27.31 71.08
N PHE A 313 4.71 -26.95 72.37
CA PHE A 313 4.05 -27.73 73.42
C PHE A 313 2.53 -27.85 73.22
N ARG A 314 1.91 -26.84 72.59
CA ARG A 314 0.47 -26.79 72.22
C ARG A 314 0.11 -27.42 70.88
N ASN A 315 1.09 -27.84 70.08
CA ASN A 315 0.80 -28.61 68.88
C ASN A 315 0.21 -29.96 69.32
N ASP A 316 -1.05 -30.22 68.95
CA ASP A 316 -1.77 -31.45 69.28
C ASP A 316 -1.57 -32.56 68.24
N ARG A 317 -0.71 -32.32 67.25
CA ARG A 317 -0.28 -33.26 66.22
C ARG A 317 0.98 -34.03 66.64
N PRO A 318 1.38 -35.11 65.94
CA PRO A 318 2.66 -35.75 66.15
C PRO A 318 3.78 -34.72 66.07
N LYS A 319 4.67 -34.69 67.07
CA LYS A 319 5.75 -33.70 67.15
C LYS A 319 7.03 -34.29 66.61
N TRP A 320 7.87 -33.42 66.06
CA TRP A 320 9.26 -33.80 65.84
C TRP A 320 9.96 -34.02 67.19
N THR A 321 10.89 -34.98 67.21
CA THR A 321 11.67 -35.35 68.40
C THR A 321 13.10 -34.83 68.35
N ILE A 322 13.40 -33.93 67.40
CA ILE A 322 14.72 -33.32 67.18
C ILE A 322 14.86 -32.02 67.99
N TYR A 323 16.08 -31.69 68.41
CA TYR A 323 16.35 -30.55 69.32
C TYR A 323 16.80 -29.27 68.60
N PHE A 324 17.02 -29.29 67.27
CA PHE A 324 17.47 -28.14 66.44
C PHE A 324 18.79 -27.48 66.91
N ASP A 325 19.62 -28.24 67.62
CA ASP A 325 20.88 -27.76 68.21
C ASP A 325 22.09 -28.06 67.33
N THR A 326 22.01 -29.11 66.50
CA THR A 326 23.12 -29.58 65.65
C THR A 326 22.91 -29.20 64.18
N GLU A 327 23.99 -29.18 63.39
CA GLU A 327 23.89 -28.95 61.94
C GLU A 327 23.13 -30.08 61.24
N GLU A 328 23.22 -31.31 61.75
CA GLU A 328 22.46 -32.46 61.25
C GLU A 328 20.94 -32.28 61.47
N ASP A 329 20.54 -31.76 62.64
CA ASP A 329 19.12 -31.43 62.90
C ASP A 329 18.63 -30.30 61.98
N ARG A 330 19.47 -29.28 61.74
CA ARG A 330 19.13 -28.16 60.85
C ARG A 330 18.97 -28.62 59.42
N GLU A 331 19.87 -29.46 58.93
CA GLU A 331 19.78 -30.05 57.60
C GLU A 331 18.53 -30.92 57.47
N TRP A 332 18.22 -31.71 58.50
CA TRP A 332 17.00 -32.49 58.52
C TRP A 332 15.74 -31.62 58.43
N VAL A 333 15.72 -30.46 59.10
CA VAL A 333 14.60 -29.50 58.98
C VAL A 333 14.58 -28.82 57.62
N ARG A 334 15.74 -28.45 57.04
CA ARG A 334 15.82 -27.88 55.68
C ARG A 334 15.27 -28.84 54.63
N GLU A 335 15.65 -30.10 54.69
CA GLU A 335 15.11 -31.15 53.81
C GLU A 335 13.60 -31.32 54.02
N SER A 336 13.11 -31.29 55.27
CA SER A 336 11.68 -31.37 55.56
C SER A 336 10.92 -30.14 55.04
N GLN A 337 11.50 -28.96 55.17
CA GLN A 337 10.98 -27.72 54.63
C GLN A 337 10.91 -27.77 53.11
N ALA A 338 11.98 -28.24 52.44
CA ALA A 338 12.03 -28.42 51.00
C ALA A 338 10.95 -29.39 50.51
N LEU A 339 10.78 -30.53 51.19
CA LEU A 339 9.71 -31.49 50.90
C LEU A 339 8.32 -30.86 51.07
N LEU A 340 8.11 -30.07 52.12
CA LEU A 340 6.85 -29.40 52.38
C LEU A 340 6.55 -28.32 51.33
N ILE A 341 7.55 -27.57 50.87
CA ILE A 341 7.42 -26.57 49.80
C ILE A 341 7.10 -27.25 48.47
N GLU A 342 7.87 -28.28 48.10
CA GLU A 342 7.73 -29.02 46.84
C GLU A 342 6.37 -29.72 46.74
N LEU A 343 5.91 -30.34 47.84
CA LEU A 343 4.71 -31.18 47.84
C LEU A 343 3.46 -30.45 48.38
N ALA A 344 3.57 -29.21 48.85
CA ALA A 344 2.44 -28.44 49.37
C ALA A 344 1.22 -28.42 48.42
N PRO A 345 1.37 -28.13 47.11
CA PRO A 345 0.24 -28.16 46.17
C PRO A 345 -0.42 -29.54 46.09
N ILE A 346 0.38 -30.60 46.01
CA ILE A 346 -0.11 -31.98 45.96
C ILE A 346 -0.82 -32.36 47.27
N PHE A 347 -0.28 -31.95 48.42
CA PHE A 347 -0.93 -32.18 49.71
C PHE A 347 -2.23 -31.41 49.86
N GLN A 348 -2.37 -30.22 49.26
CA GLN A 348 -3.65 -29.50 49.21
C GLN A 348 -4.68 -30.24 48.36
N GLU A 349 -4.30 -30.71 47.17
CA GLU A 349 -5.18 -31.50 46.30
C GLU A 349 -5.62 -32.83 46.95
N LEU A 350 -4.72 -33.45 47.71
CA LEU A 350 -5.01 -34.66 48.48
C LEU A 350 -5.72 -34.39 49.82
N GLU A 351 -6.13 -33.13 50.08
CA GLU A 351 -6.78 -32.68 51.33
C GLU A 351 -5.97 -32.96 52.61
N MET A 352 -4.65 -33.13 52.47
CA MET A 352 -3.69 -33.33 53.56
C MET A 352 -3.10 -32.02 54.09
N LEU A 353 -3.29 -30.91 53.37
CA LEU A 353 -3.03 -29.55 53.82
C LEU A 353 -4.22 -28.67 53.44
N ARG A 354 -4.45 -27.60 54.21
CA ARG A 354 -5.50 -26.62 53.90
C ARG A 354 -4.93 -25.47 53.07
N TYR A 355 -5.76 -24.90 52.20
CA TYR A 355 -5.49 -23.59 51.60
C TYR A 355 -5.48 -22.51 52.69
#